data_AF-A0A7K3G738-F1
#
_entry.id   AF-A0A7K3G738-F1
#
_cell.length_a   1.000
_cell.length_b   1.000
_cell.length_c   1.000
_cell.angle_alpha   90.00
_cell.angle_beta   90.00
_cell.angle_gamma   90.00
#
_symmetry.space_group_name_H-M   'P 1'
#
loop_
_entity.id
_entity.type
_entity.pdbx_description
1 polymer ?
#
loop_
_entity_poly.entity_id
_entity_poly.type
_entity_poly.pdbx_seq_one_letter_code
_entity_poly.pdbx_strand_id
1 'polypeptide(L)'
;MSETTYDIGEGPATRVSLSLPEGTAEAIRARAGKRGFSAFVAAAVERELRGRVLDEYLADYGSRKGPVSDQARHGARQVFDDVFADEEQSPAASQCPKRSSSTT
;
A
#
# COMPACT_ATOMS: atom_id res chain seq x y z
N MET A 1 12.71 15.88 -27.06
CA MET A 1 11.55 15.09 -26.61
C MET A 1 11.89 14.61 -25.22
N SER A 2 11.46 15.33 -24.18
CA SER A 2 11.68 14.89 -22.80
C SER A 2 10.83 13.64 -22.56
N GLU A 3 11.46 12.49 -22.39
CA GLU A 3 10.78 11.29 -21.89
C GLU A 3 10.30 11.58 -20.48
N THR A 4 9.01 11.86 -20.34
CA THR A 4 8.38 11.97 -19.03
C THR A 4 8.35 10.58 -18.42
N THR A 5 9.31 10.29 -17.54
CA THR A 5 9.32 9.06 -16.74
C THR A 5 8.31 9.26 -15.60
N TYR A 6 7.32 8.38 -15.49
CA TYR A 6 6.36 8.39 -14.40
C TYR A 6 6.78 7.40 -13.31
N ASP A 7 6.68 7.82 -12.05
CA ASP A 7 6.86 6.94 -10.91
C ASP A 7 5.65 6.00 -10.72
N ILE A 8 5.79 4.97 -9.88
CA ILE A 8 4.73 3.98 -9.64
C ILE A 8 3.48 4.66 -9.07
N GLY A 9 2.38 4.61 -9.82
CA GLY A 9 1.08 5.21 -9.44
C GLY A 9 0.90 6.64 -9.93
N GLU A 10 1.87 7.19 -10.68
CA GLU A 10 1.78 8.51 -11.28
C GLU A 10 1.46 8.47 -12.78
N GLY A 11 1.02 9.61 -13.30
CA GLY A 11 0.73 9.79 -14.72
C GLY A 11 -0.72 9.55 -15.12
N PRO A 12 -1.04 9.73 -16.42
CA PRO A 12 -2.39 9.59 -16.93
C PRO A 12 -2.85 8.13 -16.92
N ALA A 13 -4.13 7.90 -16.56
CA ALA A 13 -4.72 6.58 -16.58
C ALA A 13 -4.74 6.00 -18.01
N THR A 14 -4.08 4.86 -18.21
CA THR A 14 -4.05 4.12 -19.47
C THR A 14 -4.93 2.88 -19.36
N ARG A 15 -5.80 2.63 -20.35
CA ARG A 15 -6.65 1.44 -20.37
C ARG A 15 -5.83 0.22 -20.77
N VAL A 16 -5.81 -0.78 -19.90
CA VAL A 16 -5.18 -2.08 -20.14
C VAL A 16 -6.23 -3.18 -20.00
N SER A 17 -6.26 -4.12 -20.95
CA SER A 17 -7.18 -5.27 -20.92
C SER A 17 -6.46 -6.48 -20.32
N LEU A 18 -7.02 -7.04 -19.25
CA LEU A 18 -6.47 -8.19 -18.52
C LEU A 18 -7.62 -9.13 -18.14
N SER A 19 -7.34 -10.42 -18.03
CA SER A 19 -8.30 -11.41 -17.53
C SER A 19 -8.05 -11.69 -16.05
N LEU A 20 -9.14 -11.79 -15.29
CA LEU A 20 -9.13 -12.20 -13.89
C LEU A 20 -10.06 -13.39 -13.71
N PRO A 21 -9.79 -14.30 -12.77
CA PRO A 21 -10.77 -15.30 -12.35
C PRO A 21 -12.07 -14.62 -11.95
N GLU A 22 -13.20 -15.21 -12.37
CA GLU A 22 -14.53 -14.64 -12.14
C GLU A 22 -14.79 -14.34 -10.67
N GLY A 23 -14.51 -15.31 -9.79
CA GLY A 23 -14.67 -15.13 -8.35
C GLY A 23 -13.82 -14.00 -7.75
N THR A 24 -12.63 -13.74 -8.30
CA THR A 24 -11.80 -12.60 -7.88
C THR A 24 -12.43 -11.28 -8.33
N ALA A 25 -12.90 -11.21 -9.57
CA ALA A 25 -13.56 -10.01 -10.08
C ALA A 25 -14.85 -9.72 -9.31
N GLU A 26 -15.65 -10.72 -8.96
CA GLU A 26 -16.84 -10.56 -8.14
C GLU A 26 -16.51 -10.07 -6.72
N ALA A 27 -15.50 -10.67 -6.07
CA ALA A 27 -15.05 -10.24 -4.75
C ALA A 27 -14.59 -8.78 -4.74
N ILE A 28 -13.87 -8.34 -5.77
CA ILE A 28 -13.47 -6.94 -5.93
C ILE A 28 -14.71 -6.05 -6.10
N ARG A 29 -15.66 -6.42 -6.97
CA ARG A 29 -16.89 -5.63 -7.17
C ARG A 29 -17.71 -5.51 -5.88
N ALA A 30 -17.79 -6.58 -5.08
CA ALA A 30 -18.49 -6.58 -3.80
C ALA A 30 -17.84 -5.62 -2.79
N ARG A 31 -16.50 -5.55 -2.75
CA ARG A 31 -15.76 -4.72 -1.79
C ARG A 31 -15.59 -3.27 -2.24
N ALA A 32 -15.28 -3.03 -3.51
CA ALA A 32 -14.97 -1.71 -4.06
C ALA A 32 -16.20 -1.00 -4.67
N GLY A 33 -17.28 -1.74 -4.94
CA GLY A 33 -18.49 -1.22 -5.56
C GLY A 33 -18.36 -0.97 -7.07
N LYS A 34 -19.46 -0.51 -7.69
CA LYS A 34 -19.60 -0.39 -9.16
C LYS A 34 -18.55 0.51 -9.84
N ARG A 35 -18.06 1.55 -9.16
CA ARG A 35 -17.08 2.51 -9.70
C ARG A 35 -15.66 2.34 -9.17
N GLY A 36 -15.48 1.52 -8.13
CA GLY A 36 -14.18 1.37 -7.45
C GLY A 36 -13.30 0.26 -8.01
N PHE A 37 -13.75 -0.49 -9.02
CA PHE A 37 -13.02 -1.66 -9.52
C PHE A 37 -11.61 -1.32 -10.02
N SER A 38 -11.50 -0.34 -10.93
CA SER A 38 -10.21 0.08 -11.49
C SER A 38 -9.31 0.70 -10.42
N ALA A 39 -9.85 1.55 -9.56
CA ALA A 39 -9.11 2.17 -8.46
C ALA A 39 -8.58 1.14 -7.47
N PHE A 40 -9.37 0.10 -7.15
CA PHE A 40 -8.96 -0.98 -6.28
C PHE A 40 -7.80 -1.77 -6.89
N VAL A 41 -7.91 -2.14 -8.17
CA VAL A 41 -6.85 -2.87 -8.87
C VAL A 41 -5.58 -2.04 -8.98
N ALA A 42 -5.69 -0.76 -9.35
CA ALA A 42 -4.55 0.16 -9.41
C ALA A 42 -3.83 0.25 -8.05
N ALA A 43 -4.56 0.55 -6.97
CA ALA A 43 -3.97 0.64 -5.63
C ALA A 43 -3.35 -0.68 -5.15
N ALA A 44 -3.94 -1.83 -5.51
CA ALA A 44 -3.39 -3.14 -5.18
C ALA A 44 -2.07 -3.40 -5.92
N VAL A 45 -2.04 -3.12 -7.23
CA VAL A 45 -0.85 -3.31 -8.07
C VAL A 45 0.27 -2.34 -7.67
N GLU A 46 -0.04 -1.08 -7.43
CA GLU A 46 0.93 -0.09 -6.95
C GLU A 46 1.55 -0.48 -5.62
N ARG A 47 0.75 -1.00 -4.68
CA ARG A 47 1.26 -1.48 -3.39
C ARG A 47 2.21 -2.67 -3.58
N GLU A 48 1.84 -3.61 -4.45
CA GLU A 48 2.66 -4.78 -4.77
C GLU A 48 4.00 -4.37 -5.41
N LEU A 49 3.97 -3.49 -6.41
CA LEU A 49 5.18 -3.03 -7.08
C LEU A 49 6.11 -2.26 -6.14
N ARG A 50 5.56 -1.33 -5.35
CA ARG A 50 6.33 -0.61 -4.33
C ARG A 50 6.93 -1.56 -3.29
N GLY A 51 6.18 -2.58 -2.88
CA GLY A 51 6.65 -3.62 -1.98
C GLY A 51 7.86 -4.38 -2.53
N ARG A 52 7.79 -4.82 -3.79
CA ARG A 52 8.90 -5.53 -4.45
C ARG A 52 10.17 -4.69 -4.56
N VAL A 53 10.02 -3.42 -4.92
CA VAL A 53 11.15 -2.49 -4.96
C VAL A 53 11.77 -2.35 -3.55
N LEU A 54 10.93 -2.20 -2.53
CA LEU A 54 11.41 -2.12 -1.14
C LEU A 54 12.12 -3.41 -0.71
N ASP A 55 11.59 -4.58 -1.06
CA ASP A 55 12.20 -5.88 -0.76
C ASP A 55 13.58 -6.03 -1.41
N GLU A 56 13.73 -5.57 -2.66
CA GLU A 56 15.01 -5.53 -3.37
C GLU A 56 16.03 -4.65 -2.64
N TYR A 57 15.63 -3.44 -2.26
CA TYR A 57 16.49 -2.53 -1.49
C TYR A 57 16.89 -3.11 -0.13
N LEU A 58 15.97 -3.75 0.57
CA LEU A 58 16.24 -4.38 1.87
C LEU A 58 17.19 -5.58 1.71
N ALA A 59 17.04 -6.37 0.64
CA ALA A 59 17.93 -7.48 0.33
C ALA A 59 19.36 -6.99 0.02
N ASP A 60 19.51 -5.95 -0.82
CA ASP A 60 20.80 -5.32 -1.11
C ASP A 60 21.47 -4.77 0.17
N TYR A 61 20.69 -4.08 1.01
CA TYR A 61 21.18 -3.59 2.31
C TYR A 61 21.68 -4.74 3.20
N GLY A 62 20.87 -5.79 3.35
CA GLY A 62 21.22 -6.96 4.16
C GLY A 62 22.46 -7.70 3.63
N SER A 63 22.62 -7.77 2.30
CA SER A 63 23.81 -8.35 1.66
C SER A 63 25.09 -7.58 2.03
N ARG A 64 25.03 -6.24 2.01
CA ARG A 64 26.20 -5.39 2.32
C ARG A 64 26.53 -5.26 3.80
N LYS A 65 25.53 -5.33 4.69
CA LYS A 65 25.69 -5.01 6.12
C LYS A 65 25.49 -6.20 7.05
N GLY A 66 24.97 -7.31 6.55
CA GLY A 66 24.51 -8.43 7.36
C GLY A 66 23.12 -8.18 7.96
N PRO A 67 22.54 -9.21 8.61
CA PRO A 67 21.24 -9.09 9.24
C PRO A 67 21.26 -8.08 10.40
N VAL A 68 20.17 -7.32 10.55
CA VAL A 68 19.98 -6.43 11.70
C VAL A 68 19.85 -7.28 12.97
N SER A 69 20.68 -6.98 13.98
CA SER A 69 20.65 -7.70 15.26
C SER A 69 19.37 -7.41 16.05
N ASP A 70 18.97 -8.36 16.90
CA ASP A 70 17.77 -8.20 17.72
C ASP A 70 17.91 -7.05 18.74
N GLN A 71 19.12 -6.79 19.23
CA GLN A 71 19.39 -5.62 20.07
C GLN A 71 19.15 -4.31 19.32
N ALA A 72 19.60 -4.21 18.06
CA ALA A 72 19.37 -3.03 17.24
C ALA A 72 17.89 -2.84 16.90
N ARG A 73 17.16 -3.94 16.64
CA ARG A 73 15.70 -3.91 16.43
C ARG A 73 14.96 -3.43 17.67
N HIS A 74 15.32 -3.94 18.85
CA HIS A 74 14.71 -3.53 20.11
C HIS A 74 14.97 -2.06 20.41
N GLY A 75 16.21 -1.59 20.25
CA GLY A 75 16.55 -0.18 20.41
C GLY A 75 15.80 0.72 19.42
N ALA A 76 15.70 0.33 18.14
CA ALA A 76 14.92 1.08 17.16
C ALA A 76 13.43 1.15 17.51
N ARG A 77 12.86 0.06 18.06
CA ARG A 77 11.47 0.03 18.50
C ARG A 77 11.23 0.99 19.68
N GLN A 78 12.12 1.00 20.66
CA GLN A 78 12.05 1.94 21.79
C GLN A 78 12.08 3.39 21.30
N VAL A 79 13.04 3.73 20.44
CA VAL A 79 13.11 5.10 19.88
C VAL A 79 11.84 5.47 19.12
N PHE A 80 11.29 4.55 18.34
CA PHE A 80 10.04 4.80 17.61
C PHE A 80 8.89 5.06 18.59
N ASP A 81 8.69 4.16 19.56
CA ASP A 81 7.62 4.29 20.54
C ASP A 81 7.77 5.59 21.37
N ASP A 82 9.00 5.97 21.76
CA ASP A 82 9.28 7.21 22.49
C ASP A 82 8.97 8.47 21.67
N VAL A 83 9.35 8.50 20.38
CA VAL A 83 9.09 9.65 19.50
C VAL A 83 7.60 9.86 19.26
N PHE A 84 6.84 8.77 19.16
CA PHE A 84 5.40 8.81 18.89
C PHE A 84 4.53 8.69 20.16
N ALA A 85 5.12 8.67 21.35
CA ALA A 85 4.39 8.56 22.62
C ALA A 85 3.46 9.74 22.88
N ASP A 86 3.80 10.93 22.36
CA ASP A 86 3.03 12.16 22.56
C ASP A 86 1.99 12.44 21.45
N GLU A 87 1.98 11.65 20.37
CA GLU A 87 1.02 11.80 19.26
C GLU A 87 -0.16 10.81 19.41
N GLU A 88 -1.11 11.11 20.32
CA GLU A 88 -2.34 10.32 20.54
C GLU A 88 -3.28 10.16 19.33
N GLN A 89 -2.92 10.59 18.12
CA GLN A 89 -3.74 10.34 16.93
C GLN A 89 -2.90 10.20 15.67
N SER A 90 -2.54 8.97 15.33
CA SER A 90 -2.23 8.66 13.93
C SER A 90 -3.53 8.62 13.12
N PRO A 91 -3.70 9.42 12.05
CA PRO A 91 -4.92 9.44 11.23
C PRO A 91 -5.09 8.17 10.35
N ALA A 92 -4.14 7.24 10.37
CA ALA A 92 -4.12 6.09 9.47
C ALA A 92 -5.26 5.08 9.72
N ALA A 93 -5.89 5.07 10.90
CA ALA A 93 -6.95 4.11 11.24
C ALA A 93 -8.38 4.67 11.18
N SER A 94 -8.57 5.99 11.01
CA SER A 94 -9.87 6.65 11.27
C SER A 94 -10.81 6.76 10.07
N GLN A 95 -10.40 6.38 8.86
CA GLN A 95 -11.27 6.45 7.67
C GLN A 95 -11.73 5.08 7.18
N CYS A 96 -12.45 4.37 8.04
CA CYS A 96 -13.47 3.43 7.59
C CYS A 96 -14.84 4.10 7.79
N PRO A 97 -15.47 4.69 6.75
CA PRO A 97 -16.80 5.26 6.89
C PRO A 97 -17.79 4.13 7.17
N LYS A 98 -18.40 4.14 8.36
CA LYS A 98 -19.57 3.31 8.66
C LYS A 98 -20.70 3.75 7.73
N ARG A 99 -21.13 2.88 6.82
CA ARG A 99 -22.42 3.02 6.12
C ARG A 99 -23.53 2.91 7.17
N SER A 100 -24.00 4.04 7.69
CA SER A 100 -25.31 4.11 8.30
C SER A 100 -26.35 4.09 7.19
N SER A 101 -26.92 2.91 6.98
CA SER A 101 -28.20 2.73 6.33
C SER A 101 -29.31 3.25 7.25
N SER A 102 -30.08 4.23 6.81
CA SER A 102 -31.45 4.45 7.29
C SER A 102 -32.28 5.07 6.16
N THR A 103 -33.03 4.18 5.52
CA THR A 103 -34.15 4.45 4.63
C THR A 103 -35.43 4.24 5.43
N THR A 104 -36.44 5.08 5.14
CA THR A 104 -37.84 5.07 5.61
C THR A 104 -38.11 5.82 6.92
#